data_AF-A0A5E7QJ35-F1
#
_entry.id   AF-A0A5E7QJ35-F1
#
_cell.length_a   1.000
_cell.length_b   1.000
_cell.length_c   1.000
_cell.angle_alpha   90.00
_cell.angle_beta   90.00
_cell.angle_gamma   90.00
#
_symmetry.space_group_name_H-M   'P 1'
#
loop_
_entity.id
_entity.type
_entity.pdbx_description
1 polymer ?
#
loop_
_entity_poly.entity_id
_entity_poly.type
_entity_poly.pdbx_seq_one_letter_code
_entity_poly.pdbx_strand_id
1 'polypeptide(L)'
;MAMLMTLRRMDQKDLDDQGKGWRDSNDKVITAHGFRSTFRDWAAECTHYAREVCEMSLAHVVANGAEAAYWRSDLLEKRRTLMADWADFVTLIVNGTAIAE
;
A
#
# COMPACT_ATOMS: atom_id res chain seq x y z
N MET A 1 -8.80 -1.35 -9.35
CA MET A 1 -9.92 -2.16 -8.81
C MET A 1 -9.47 -3.39 -8.01
N ALA A 2 -8.36 -4.07 -8.32
CA ALA A 2 -7.93 -5.29 -7.62
C ALA A 2 -7.70 -5.11 -6.10
N MET A 3 -6.87 -4.15 -5.69
CA MET A 3 -6.51 -3.94 -4.27
C MET A 3 -7.71 -3.55 -3.38
N LEU A 4 -8.67 -2.76 -3.88
CA LEU A 4 -9.88 -2.42 -3.12
C LEU A 4 -10.71 -3.67 -2.79
N MET A 5 -10.85 -4.57 -3.76
CA MET A 5 -11.62 -5.79 -3.58
C MET A 5 -10.90 -6.79 -2.68
N THR A 6 -9.57 -6.88 -2.74
CA THR A 6 -8.79 -7.69 -1.80
C THR A 6 -8.95 -7.19 -0.37
N LEU A 7 -8.78 -5.88 -0.14
CA LEU A 7 -8.94 -5.29 1.19
C LEU A 7 -10.36 -5.50 1.75
N ARG A 8 -11.39 -5.32 0.91
CA ARG A 8 -12.79 -5.60 1.30
C ARG A 8 -13.04 -7.06 1.65
N ARG A 9 -12.42 -8.00 0.92
CA ARG A 9 -12.54 -9.45 1.23
C ARG A 9 -11.88 -9.81 2.55
N MET A 10 -10.74 -9.19 2.86
CA MET A 10 -10.04 -9.40 4.12
C MET A 10 -10.82 -8.81 5.30
N ASP A 11 -11.36 -7.59 5.15
CA ASP A 11 -12.23 -6.95 6.15
C ASP A 11 -13.53 -7.76 6.37
N GLN A 12 -14.16 -8.24 5.31
CA GLN A 12 -15.34 -9.10 5.42
C GLN A 12 -15.04 -10.39 6.17
N LYS A 13 -13.89 -11.03 5.91
CA LYS A 13 -13.48 -12.23 6.64
C LYS A 13 -13.29 -11.96 8.13
N ASP A 14 -12.69 -10.83 8.50
CA ASP A 14 -12.53 -10.44 9.91
C ASP A 14 -13.89 -10.29 10.60
N LEU A 15 -14.86 -9.66 9.93
CA LEU A 15 -16.24 -9.53 10.43
C LEU A 15 -16.94 -10.88 10.58
N ASP A 16 -16.77 -11.79 9.61
CA ASP A 16 -17.35 -13.14 9.65
C ASP A 16 -16.77 -13.97 10.82
N ASP A 17 -15.49 -13.73 11.16
CA ASP A 17 -14.78 -14.35 12.29
C ASP A 17 -15.09 -13.65 13.65
N GLN A 18 -16.15 -12.82 13.72
CA GLN A 18 -16.55 -12.00 14.89
C GLN A 18 -15.52 -10.95 15.33
N GLY A 19 -14.58 -10.60 14.46
CA GLY A 19 -13.70 -9.45 14.60
C GLY A 19 -14.46 -8.12 14.46
N LYS A 20 -13.80 -7.03 14.83
CA LYS A 20 -14.39 -5.67 14.76
C LYS A 20 -14.39 -5.11 13.33
N GLY A 21 -13.75 -5.81 12.39
CA GLY A 21 -13.35 -5.26 11.10
C GLY A 21 -12.18 -4.29 11.26
N TRP A 22 -11.59 -3.89 10.15
CA TRP A 22 -10.43 -3.01 10.16
C TRP A 22 -10.87 -1.57 10.41
N ARG A 23 -10.49 -1.02 11.57
CA ARG A 23 -10.88 0.32 12.06
C ARG A 23 -9.65 1.13 12.45
N ASP A 24 -9.71 2.45 12.27
CA ASP A 24 -8.70 3.37 12.80
C ASP A 24 -8.91 3.66 14.30
N SER A 25 -8.05 4.50 14.88
CA SER A 25 -8.12 4.89 16.30
C SER A 25 -9.41 5.64 16.68
N ASN A 26 -10.14 6.16 15.69
CA ASN A 26 -11.43 6.84 15.86
C ASN A 26 -12.63 5.93 15.51
N ASP A 27 -12.40 4.62 15.41
CA ASP A 27 -13.39 3.59 15.07
C ASP A 27 -13.99 3.69 13.66
N LYS A 28 -13.31 4.38 12.73
CA LYS A 28 -13.76 4.51 11.35
C LYS A 28 -13.25 3.37 10.49
N VAL A 29 -14.07 2.87 9.55
CA VAL A 29 -13.68 1.84 8.58
C VAL A 29 -12.47 2.29 7.78
N ILE A 30 -11.38 1.53 7.85
CA ILE A 30 -10.19 1.78 7.04
C ILE A 30 -10.57 1.50 5.59
N THR A 31 -10.45 2.51 4.74
CA THR A 31 -10.70 2.35 3.31
C THR A 31 -9.42 2.11 2.55
N ALA A 32 -9.54 1.54 1.34
CA ALA A 32 -8.41 1.43 0.43
C ALA A 32 -7.81 2.79 0.04
N HIS A 33 -8.49 3.92 0.28
CA HIS A 33 -7.92 5.25 0.06
C HIS A 33 -6.92 5.61 1.16
N GLY A 34 -7.27 5.34 2.43
CA GLY A 34 -6.35 5.50 3.57
C GLY A 34 -5.07 4.68 3.38
N PHE A 35 -5.22 3.41 3.01
CA PHE A 35 -4.07 2.52 2.76
C PHE A 35 -3.12 3.03 1.67
N ARG A 36 -3.66 3.59 0.58
CA ARG A 36 -2.85 4.13 -0.52
C ARG A 36 -2.15 5.43 -0.13
N SER A 37 -2.80 6.29 0.65
CA SER A 37 -2.18 7.52 1.16
C SER A 37 -1.01 7.17 2.07
N THR A 38 -1.23 6.30 3.08
CA THR A 38 -0.18 5.89 4.01
C THR A 38 1.02 5.28 3.30
N PHE A 39 0.79 4.38 2.33
CA PHE A 39 1.88 3.83 1.52
C PHE A 39 2.64 4.93 0.74
N ARG A 40 1.91 5.90 0.19
CA ARG A 40 2.52 6.97 -0.60
C ARG A 40 3.35 7.92 0.27
N ASP A 41 2.82 8.29 1.42
CA ASP A 41 3.51 9.18 2.37
C ASP A 41 4.77 8.48 2.91
N TRP A 42 4.65 7.23 3.36
CA TRP A 42 5.80 6.42 3.80
C TRP A 42 6.89 6.31 2.73
N ALA A 43 6.53 5.95 1.50
CA ALA A 43 7.52 5.79 0.45
C ALA A 43 8.11 7.13 -0.02
N ALA A 44 7.48 8.27 0.27
CA ALA A 44 8.05 9.60 -0.01
C ALA A 44 9.01 10.07 1.09
N GLU A 45 8.68 9.79 2.35
CA GLU A 45 9.40 10.33 3.51
C GLU A 45 10.50 9.39 4.03
N CYS A 46 10.29 8.08 3.92
CA CYS A 46 11.15 7.08 4.57
C CYS A 46 12.06 6.32 3.59
N THR A 47 11.95 6.56 2.29
CA THR A 47 12.67 5.78 1.28
C THR A 47 13.23 6.64 0.15
N HIS A 48 14.08 6.04 -0.67
CA HIS A 48 14.67 6.69 -1.85
C HIS A 48 14.10 6.12 -3.17
N TYR A 49 12.97 5.41 -3.12
CA TYR A 49 12.37 4.84 -4.31
C TYR A 49 11.86 5.94 -5.25
N ALA A 50 12.14 5.76 -6.54
CA ALA A 50 11.69 6.71 -7.55
C ALA A 50 10.16 6.81 -7.59
N ARG A 51 9.65 8.01 -7.89
CA ARG A 51 8.22 8.31 -7.92
C ARG A 51 7.46 7.33 -8.82
N GLU A 52 8.01 7.00 -9.98
CA GLU A 52 7.36 6.16 -10.97
C GLU A 52 7.21 4.71 -10.48
N VAL A 53 8.19 4.20 -9.74
CA VAL A 53 8.10 2.86 -9.10
C VAL A 53 6.96 2.82 -8.08
N CYS A 54 6.84 3.89 -7.30
CA CYS A 54 5.79 4.03 -6.30
C CYS A 54 4.39 4.11 -6.91
N GLU A 55 4.20 5.01 -7.88
CA GLU A 55 2.91 5.22 -8.54
C GLU A 55 2.47 3.97 -9.33
N MET A 56 3.40 3.29 -10.02
CA MET A 56 3.08 2.02 -10.69
C MET A 56 2.79 0.86 -9.73
N SER A 57 3.27 0.91 -8.49
CA SER A 57 2.89 -0.06 -7.45
C SER A 57 1.44 0.15 -6.97
N LEU A 58 0.93 1.38 -7.11
CA LEU A 58 -0.48 1.72 -6.90
C LEU A 58 -1.38 1.43 -8.12
N ALA A 59 -0.80 0.89 -9.20
CA ALA A 59 -1.42 0.74 -10.51
C ALA A 59 -1.90 2.06 -11.12
N HIS A 60 -1.22 3.16 -10.80
CA HIS A 60 -1.42 4.44 -11.47
C HIS A 60 -0.67 4.47 -12.81
N VAL A 61 -1.24 5.18 -13.78
CA VAL A 61 -0.57 5.47 -15.04
C VAL A 61 0.37 6.65 -14.81
N VAL A 62 1.66 6.45 -15.07
CA VAL A 62 2.69 7.45 -14.77
C VAL A 62 3.06 8.27 -15.99
N ALA A 63 3.22 7.62 -17.14
CA ALA A 63 3.64 8.28 -18.37
C ALA A 63 2.45 8.96 -19.07
N ASN A 64 2.69 10.15 -19.63
CA ASN A 64 1.73 10.89 -20.44
C ASN A 64 2.31 11.26 -21.82
N GLY A 65 1.44 11.58 -22.77
CA GLY A 65 1.85 12.10 -24.09
C GLY A 65 2.91 11.26 -24.80
N ALA A 66 3.99 11.92 -25.25
CA ALA A 66 5.07 11.27 -25.99
C ALA A 66 5.91 10.30 -25.13
N GLU A 67 6.04 10.56 -23.82
CA GLU A 67 6.80 9.70 -22.90
C GLU A 67 6.18 8.30 -22.81
N ALA A 68 4.84 8.22 -22.82
CA ALA A 68 4.12 6.96 -22.82
C ALA A 68 4.44 6.06 -24.03
N ALA A 69 4.78 6.65 -25.18
CA ALA A 69 5.17 5.89 -26.37
C ALA A 69 6.54 5.19 -26.24
N TYR A 70 7.42 5.74 -25.40
CA TYR A 70 8.76 5.20 -25.15
C TYR A 70 8.82 4.34 -23.88
N TRP A 71 7.82 4.44 -23.00
CA TRP A 71 7.76 3.69 -21.76
C TRP A 71 7.29 2.25 -22.00
N ARG A 72 8.24 1.30 -22.03
CA ARG A 72 7.96 -0.14 -22.25
C ARG A 72 8.13 -1.03 -21.03
N SER A 73 8.74 -0.51 -19.96
CA SER A 73 9.05 -1.30 -18.76
C SER A 73 7.94 -1.18 -17.72
N ASP A 74 7.64 -2.25 -17.01
CA ASP A 74 6.74 -2.25 -15.85
C ASP A 74 7.48 -2.07 -14.51
N LEU A 75 8.82 -1.94 -14.57
CA LEU A 75 9.73 -1.88 -13.42
C LEU A 75 9.46 -2.97 -12.37
N LEU A 76 9.02 -4.17 -12.79
CA LEU A 76 8.52 -5.21 -11.90
C LEU A 76 9.47 -5.53 -10.74
N GLU A 77 10.77 -5.69 -11.02
CA GLU A 77 11.79 -5.98 -10.00
C GLU A 77 11.86 -4.88 -8.93
N LYS A 78 11.89 -3.61 -9.34
CA LYS A 78 11.94 -2.48 -8.42
C LYS A 78 10.67 -2.37 -7.59
N ARG A 79 9.51 -2.64 -8.20
CA ARG A 79 8.23 -2.67 -7.46
C ARG A 79 8.21 -3.81 -6.44
N ARG A 80 8.78 -4.98 -6.77
CA ARG A 80 8.85 -6.10 -5.81
C ARG A 80 9.66 -5.73 -4.58
N THR A 81 10.84 -5.13 -4.76
CA THR A 81 11.66 -4.69 -3.63
C THR A 81 10.92 -3.65 -2.79
N LEU A 82 10.30 -2.65 -3.42
CA LEU A 82 9.47 -1.66 -2.71
C LEU A 82 8.32 -2.29 -1.91
N MET A 83 7.63 -3.29 -2.47
CA MET A 83 6.55 -3.99 -1.77
C MET A 83 7.05 -4.87 -0.64
N ALA A 84 8.25 -5.44 -0.75
CA ALA A 84 8.88 -6.20 0.33
C ALA A 84 9.24 -5.28 1.50
N ASP A 85 9.91 -4.15 1.23
CA ASP A 85 10.26 -3.17 2.26
C ASP A 85 9.01 -2.59 2.94
N TRP A 86 7.95 -2.36 2.17
CA TRP A 86 6.67 -1.93 2.73
C TRP A 86 6.04 -2.98 3.63
N ALA A 87 6.05 -4.25 3.19
CA ALA A 87 5.56 -5.36 3.99
C ALA A 87 6.34 -5.46 5.31
N ASP A 88 7.67 -5.37 5.26
CA ASP A 88 8.50 -5.38 6.45
C ASP A 88 8.16 -4.20 7.37
N PHE A 89 8.00 -2.99 6.83
CA PHE A 89 7.62 -1.81 7.61
C PHE A 89 6.29 -1.98 8.36
N VAL A 90 5.24 -2.47 7.69
CA VAL A 90 3.91 -2.59 8.31
C VAL A 90 3.70 -3.87 9.11
N THR A 91 4.56 -4.88 8.92
CA THR A 91 4.50 -6.16 9.63
C THR A 91 5.57 -6.30 10.70
N LEU A 92 6.42 -5.28 10.89
CA LEU A 92 7.37 -5.18 11.99
C LEU A 92 6.64 -5.34 13.33
N ILE A 93 6.54 -6.59 13.80
CA ILE A 93 6.33 -6.91 15.20
C ILE A 93 7.66 -6.61 15.87
N VAL A 94 7.79 -5.41 16.44
CA VAL A 94 8.86 -5.15 17.41
C VAL A 94 8.50 -5.87 18.70
N ASN A 95 9.10 -7.05 18.94
CA ASN A 95 9.17 -7.72 20.24
C ASN A 95 7.87 -7.68 21.09
N GLY A 96 6.72 -8.05 20.51
CA GLY A 96 5.48 -8.23 21.26
C GLY A 96 4.88 -6.97 21.91
N THR A 97 5.32 -5.76 21.56
CA THR A 97 4.72 -4.53 22.09
C THR A 97 4.38 -3.58 20.95
N ALA A 98 3.09 -3.29 20.78
CA ALA A 98 2.61 -2.30 19.84
C ALA A 98 3.04 -0.91 20.33
N ILE A 99 3.87 -0.23 19.53
CA ILE A 99 4.17 1.18 19.69
C ILE A 99 3.02 1.97 19.06
N ALA A 100 2.09 2.40 19.92
CA ALA A 100 1.26 3.56 19.64
C ALA A 100 2.11 4.80 19.96
N GLU A 101 2.26 5.69 18.99
CA GLU A 101 2.54 7.10 19.26
C GLU A 101 1.26 7.81 19.75
#